data_AF-A0A359GXT5-F1
#
_entry.id   AF-A0A359GXT5-F1
#
_cell.length_a   1.000
_cell.length_b   1.000
_cell.length_c   1.000
_cell.angle_alpha   90.00
_cell.angle_beta   90.00
_cell.angle_gamma   90.00
#
_symmetry.space_group_name_H-M   'P 1'
#
loop_
_entity.id
_entity.type
_entity.pdbx_description
1 polymer ?
#
loop_
_entity_poly.entity_id
_entity_poly.type
_entity_poly.pdbx_seq_one_letter_code
_entity_poly.pdbx_strand_id
1 'polypeptide(L)'
;MTSSEFSMSHQQLPFPKNHLASYYSNNASLGTAPAEQTASVNRRDFIKLAGIAAAPVITSQFPFQSPVAAQSLTSSERELLLLAIDVANDAGAHYADARIIRSQFEAVSTREQTITQIQNTDSFGINLRALVGGSWGFAATQVLTRDSVAAMAREAVTMASANNSVAPSQTTMAPVDIFPDANWVTPHSVDPFLIAIEDKASLLLSINEEALRVNNVRYASSSILSVKEERMSATSEGSLINQTFLRISPAVNLTAISDDGRDFQTRSAVVEPAGRGYEYVMGLELTGNAGRWAEEAAMKLHAAPIEPGKWDLVLHPSNL
;
A
#
# COMPACT_ATOMS: atom_id res chain seq x y z
N MET A 1 -33.79 16.50 -42.43
CA MET A 1 -33.77 17.48 -41.33
C MET A 1 -34.41 16.83 -40.12
N THR A 2 -33.59 16.42 -39.16
CA THR A 2 -33.78 16.47 -37.68
C THR A 2 -32.72 15.56 -37.08
N SER A 3 -31.60 16.18 -36.71
CA SER A 3 -30.50 15.58 -35.95
C SER A 3 -30.93 15.40 -34.50
N SER A 4 -30.72 14.22 -33.91
CA SER A 4 -30.83 14.02 -32.45
C SER A 4 -29.43 13.90 -31.87
N GLU A 5 -28.97 14.96 -31.21
CA GLU A 5 -27.74 15.00 -30.43
C GLU A 5 -27.88 14.09 -29.20
N PHE A 6 -27.03 13.06 -29.10
CA PHE A 6 -26.82 12.31 -27.87
C PHE A 6 -25.75 13.04 -27.04
N SER A 7 -26.21 13.81 -26.06
CA SER A 7 -25.35 14.41 -25.02
C SER A 7 -24.92 13.31 -24.04
N MET A 8 -23.67 12.85 -24.12
CA MET A 8 -23.08 11.98 -23.10
C MET A 8 -22.79 12.81 -21.84
N SER A 9 -23.63 12.66 -20.81
CA SER A 9 -23.33 13.17 -19.49
C SER A 9 -22.17 12.39 -18.89
N HIS A 10 -21.05 13.04 -18.59
CA HIS A 10 -20.00 12.49 -17.72
C HIS A 10 -20.58 12.28 -16.32
N GLN A 11 -21.12 11.10 -16.06
CA GLN A 11 -21.59 10.72 -14.74
C GLN A 11 -20.36 10.36 -13.90
N GLN A 12 -19.90 11.33 -13.11
CA GLN A 12 -18.83 11.14 -12.15
C GLN A 12 -19.27 10.05 -11.15
N LEU A 13 -18.54 8.93 -11.12
CA LEU A 13 -18.79 7.85 -10.17
C LEU A 13 -18.72 8.40 -8.73
N PRO A 14 -19.69 8.07 -7.86
CA PRO A 14 -19.70 8.60 -6.49
C PRO A 14 -18.49 8.09 -5.73
N PHE A 15 -17.69 9.02 -5.19
CA PHE A 15 -16.67 8.69 -4.20
C PHE A 15 -17.35 8.08 -2.96
N PRO A 16 -16.92 6.91 -2.47
CA PRO A 16 -17.46 6.35 -1.24
C PRO A 16 -17.11 7.28 -0.06
N LYS A 17 -18.16 7.87 0.54
CA LYS A 17 -18.05 8.68 1.76
C LYS A 17 -17.86 7.77 2.98
N ASN A 18 -16.63 7.33 3.22
CA ASN A 18 -16.27 6.70 4.49
C ASN A 18 -15.43 7.65 5.34
N HIS A 19 -15.96 7.93 6.54
CA HIS A 19 -15.36 8.57 7.72
C HIS A 19 -14.85 10.00 7.54
N LEU A 20 -15.78 10.96 7.54
CA LEU A 20 -15.45 12.34 7.96
C LEU A 20 -15.30 12.33 9.48
N ALA A 21 -14.07 12.50 9.97
CA ALA A 21 -13.84 12.91 11.35
C ALA A 21 -14.36 14.35 11.51
N SER A 22 -15.28 14.53 12.45
CA SER A 22 -15.83 15.81 12.87
C SER A 22 -14.72 16.72 13.43
N TYR A 23 -14.49 17.88 12.81
CA TYR A 23 -13.62 18.93 13.36
C TYR A 23 -14.41 20.24 13.53
N TYR A 24 -14.41 20.76 14.76
CA TYR A 24 -14.93 22.08 15.10
C TYR A 24 -13.93 23.17 14.68
N SER A 25 -14.46 24.24 14.08
CA SER A 25 -13.75 25.42 13.60
C SER A 25 -13.28 26.34 14.73
N ASN A 26 -12.13 27.01 14.57
CA ASN A 26 -12.01 28.44 14.90
C ASN A 26 -10.84 29.12 14.17
N ASN A 27 -11.14 30.33 13.68
CA ASN A 27 -10.32 31.22 12.85
C ASN A 27 -9.18 31.90 13.64
N ALA A 28 -8.02 32.09 13.01
CA ALA A 28 -7.17 33.27 13.22
C ALA A 28 -6.19 33.50 12.05
N SER A 29 -5.95 34.76 11.75
CA SER A 29 -5.30 35.37 10.57
C SER A 29 -3.77 35.16 10.45
N LEU A 30 -3.29 35.02 9.21
CA LEU A 30 -1.91 34.78 8.78
C LEU A 30 -1.03 36.05 8.74
N GLY A 31 0.24 35.91 9.12
CA GLY A 31 1.31 36.90 8.93
C GLY A 31 2.55 36.26 8.26
N THR A 32 3.17 37.03 7.37
CA THR A 32 4.29 36.81 6.42
C THR A 32 5.52 35.98 6.89
N ALA A 33 6.07 35.17 5.96
CA ALA A 33 7.28 34.33 6.09
C ALA A 33 8.60 35.02 5.63
N PRO A 34 9.78 34.45 5.97
CA PRO A 34 10.75 34.18 4.90
C PRO A 34 11.68 32.93 5.05
N ALA A 35 12.04 32.39 3.88
CA ALA A 35 13.30 31.79 3.37
C ALA A 35 13.94 30.49 3.95
N GLU A 36 14.18 29.56 3.02
CA GLU A 36 14.84 28.24 3.10
C GLU A 36 16.33 28.26 3.47
N GLN A 37 16.80 27.18 4.13
CA GLN A 37 18.14 26.63 3.93
C GLN A 37 18.24 25.15 4.36
N THR A 38 18.62 24.29 3.42
CA THR A 38 18.89 22.85 3.61
C THR A 38 20.29 22.62 4.19
N ALA A 39 20.43 21.71 5.16
CA ALA A 39 21.73 21.15 5.55
C ALA A 39 21.64 19.63 5.83
N SER A 40 22.55 18.88 5.23
CA SER A 40 22.72 17.43 5.38
C SER A 40 23.37 17.06 6.72
N VAL A 41 22.86 16.05 7.42
CA VAL A 41 23.44 15.57 8.71
C VAL A 41 24.14 14.21 8.55
N ASN A 42 25.28 14.07 9.23
CA ASN A 42 26.24 12.96 9.15
C ASN A 42 25.86 11.80 10.11
N ARG A 43 26.02 10.55 9.67
CA ARG A 43 25.74 9.30 10.43
C ARG A 43 26.36 9.21 11.83
N ARG A 44 27.38 9.99 12.16
CA ARG A 44 28.02 9.98 13.49
C ARG A 44 27.34 10.87 14.53
N ASP A 45 26.50 11.80 14.11
CA ASP A 45 25.69 12.63 15.03
C ASP A 45 24.39 11.90 15.46
N PHE A 46 23.94 10.93 14.65
CA PHE A 46 22.75 10.10 14.88
C PHE A 46 22.81 9.22 16.14
N ILE A 47 23.99 8.82 16.61
CA ILE A 47 24.12 7.95 17.80
C ILE A 47 24.19 8.75 19.12
N LYS A 48 24.36 10.08 19.08
CA LYS A 48 24.60 10.88 20.31
C LYS A 48 23.38 11.63 20.85
N LEU A 49 22.20 11.54 20.23
CA LEU A 49 21.02 12.29 20.65
C LEU A 49 19.99 11.48 21.47
N ALA A 50 20.47 10.57 22.33
CA ALA A 50 19.65 9.96 23.38
C ALA A 50 19.83 10.76 24.68
N GLY A 51 19.11 11.88 24.78
CA GLY A 51 19.07 12.67 26.01
C GLY A 51 18.95 14.16 25.75
N ILE A 52 17.71 14.63 25.61
CA ILE A 52 17.17 15.89 26.15
C ILE A 52 15.68 15.93 25.73
N ALA A 53 14.81 16.02 26.73
CA ALA A 53 13.37 16.22 26.54
C ALA A 53 13.09 17.64 26.03
N ALA A 54 12.28 17.77 24.97
CA ALA A 54 11.67 19.03 24.56
C ALA A 54 10.29 18.79 23.92
N ALA A 55 9.31 19.59 24.34
CA ALA A 55 7.88 19.52 24.04
C ALA A 55 7.54 19.70 22.53
N PRO A 56 6.35 19.25 22.07
CA PRO A 56 6.05 19.16 20.65
C PRO A 56 5.60 20.52 20.09
N VAL A 57 6.31 21.02 19.09
CA VAL A 57 5.79 22.03 18.16
C VAL A 57 5.53 21.31 16.84
N ILE A 58 4.35 20.72 16.71
CA ILE A 58 3.86 20.22 15.42
C ILE A 58 3.38 21.46 14.65
N THR A 59 4.27 22.07 13.89
CA THR A 59 3.86 23.09 12.92
C THR A 59 3.34 22.41 11.67
N SER A 60 2.06 22.61 11.43
CA SER A 60 1.35 22.27 10.19
C SER A 60 1.87 23.13 9.04
N GLN A 61 2.91 22.65 8.36
CA GLN A 61 3.43 23.24 7.12
C GLN A 61 3.52 22.19 6.02
N PHE A 62 2.37 21.73 5.54
CA PHE A 62 2.28 21.14 4.20
C PHE A 62 1.22 21.91 3.42
N PRO A 63 1.59 22.76 2.44
CA PRO A 63 0.62 23.20 1.45
C PRO A 63 0.13 21.94 0.74
N PHE A 64 -1.16 21.62 0.87
CA PHE A 64 -1.81 20.55 0.12
C PHE A 64 -1.84 20.91 -1.38
N GLN A 65 -0.70 20.82 -2.05
CA GLN A 65 -0.65 20.46 -3.46
C GLN A 65 -0.56 18.94 -3.49
N SER A 66 -1.57 18.30 -4.06
CA SER A 66 -1.58 16.85 -4.25
C SER A 66 -0.28 16.42 -4.95
N PRO A 67 0.61 15.64 -4.31
CA PRO A 67 1.61 14.94 -5.08
C PRO A 67 0.84 13.82 -5.78
N VAL A 68 0.46 14.05 -7.04
CA VAL A 68 0.23 12.91 -7.95
C VAL A 68 1.54 12.15 -7.90
N ALA A 69 1.54 10.94 -7.32
CA ALA A 69 2.71 10.08 -7.27
C ALA A 69 3.38 10.12 -8.65
N ALA A 70 4.62 10.62 -8.72
CA ALA A 70 5.33 10.74 -9.98
C ALA A 70 5.49 9.33 -10.55
N GLN A 71 4.73 9.04 -11.62
CA GLN A 71 4.84 7.78 -12.33
C GLN A 71 6.25 7.71 -12.93
N SER A 72 7.04 6.72 -12.52
CA SER A 72 8.44 6.56 -12.92
C SER A 72 8.61 5.74 -14.21
N LEU A 73 7.54 5.06 -14.66
CA LEU A 73 7.52 4.35 -15.94
C LEU A 73 7.45 5.34 -17.11
N THR A 74 8.31 5.16 -18.11
CA THR A 74 8.55 6.10 -19.21
C THR A 74 8.09 5.55 -20.57
N SER A 75 8.37 6.30 -21.64
CA SER A 75 8.18 5.85 -23.02
C SER A 75 8.99 4.61 -23.36
N SER A 76 10.17 4.42 -22.77
CA SER A 76 11.02 3.26 -23.02
C SER A 76 10.39 1.96 -22.49
N GLU A 77 9.82 1.98 -21.29
CA GLU A 77 9.04 0.85 -20.76
C GLU A 77 7.82 0.58 -21.63
N ARG A 78 7.11 1.63 -22.05
CA ARG A 78 5.97 1.49 -22.97
C ARG A 78 6.36 0.78 -24.27
N GLU A 79 7.49 1.14 -24.88
CA GLU A 79 7.97 0.51 -26.10
C GLU A 79 8.31 -0.98 -25.92
N LEU A 80 8.96 -1.34 -24.80
CA LEU A 80 9.25 -2.74 -24.49
C LEU A 80 7.98 -3.55 -24.22
N LEU A 81 7.00 -2.95 -23.55
CA LEU A 81 5.72 -3.59 -23.26
C LEU A 81 4.94 -3.89 -24.54
N LEU A 82 4.90 -2.93 -25.48
CA LEU A 82 4.25 -3.12 -26.78
C LEU A 82 5.01 -4.13 -27.64
N LEU A 83 6.35 -4.10 -27.63
CA LEU A 83 7.17 -5.12 -28.30
C LEU A 83 6.84 -6.53 -27.81
N ALA A 84 6.62 -6.73 -26.51
CA ALA A 84 6.27 -8.03 -25.96
C ALA A 84 4.95 -8.55 -26.54
N ILE A 85 3.94 -7.69 -26.67
CA ILE A 85 2.64 -8.01 -27.27
C ILE A 85 2.79 -8.36 -28.74
N ASP A 86 3.52 -7.54 -29.52
CA ASP A 86 3.74 -7.78 -30.95
C ASP A 86 4.43 -9.12 -31.19
N VAL A 87 5.49 -9.42 -30.43
CA VAL A 87 6.22 -10.69 -30.54
C VAL A 87 5.35 -11.89 -30.16
N ALA A 88 4.49 -11.76 -29.15
CA ALA A 88 3.58 -12.84 -28.77
C ALA A 88 2.53 -13.13 -29.86
N ASN A 89 1.95 -12.08 -30.45
CA ASN A 89 1.02 -12.20 -31.58
C ASN A 89 1.70 -12.84 -32.80
N ASP A 90 2.88 -12.37 -33.18
CA ASP A 90 3.67 -12.92 -34.29
C ASP A 90 4.08 -14.39 -34.07
N ALA A 91 4.25 -14.79 -32.81
CA ALA A 91 4.56 -16.18 -32.44
C ALA A 91 3.33 -17.10 -32.39
N GLY A 92 2.11 -16.58 -32.58
CA GLY A 92 0.88 -17.35 -32.68
C GLY A 92 -0.05 -17.30 -31.46
N ALA A 93 0.12 -16.33 -30.55
CA ALA A 93 -0.86 -16.07 -29.51
C ALA A 93 -2.16 -15.50 -30.12
N HIS A 94 -3.31 -16.03 -29.68
CA HIS A 94 -4.62 -15.46 -30.04
C HIS A 94 -4.99 -14.30 -29.11
N TYR A 95 -4.42 -14.31 -27.90
CA TYR A 95 -4.50 -13.22 -26.94
C TYR A 95 -3.20 -13.18 -26.13
N ALA A 96 -2.76 -11.97 -25.79
CA ALA A 96 -1.67 -11.77 -24.83
C ALA A 96 -1.97 -10.57 -23.92
N ASP A 97 -1.54 -10.67 -22.67
CA ASP A 97 -1.42 -9.52 -21.77
C ASP A 97 -0.03 -9.44 -21.16
N ALA A 98 0.54 -8.25 -21.17
CA ALA A 98 1.85 -7.99 -20.63
C ALA A 98 1.78 -6.92 -19.54
N ARG A 99 2.68 -6.97 -18.57
CA ARG A 99 2.78 -5.99 -17.49
C ARG A 99 4.24 -5.66 -17.21
N ILE A 100 4.58 -4.38 -17.17
CA ILE A 100 5.79 -3.87 -16.53
C ILE A 100 5.38 -3.37 -15.16
N ILE A 101 6.08 -3.84 -14.12
CA ILE A 101 5.75 -3.54 -12.73
C ILE A 101 7.02 -3.10 -12.03
N ARG A 102 6.94 -1.95 -11.35
CA ARG A 102 7.88 -1.54 -10.31
C ARG A 102 7.16 -1.58 -8.97
N SER A 103 7.69 -2.30 -8.01
CA SER A 103 7.14 -2.42 -6.66
C SER A 103 8.16 -1.95 -5.64
N GLN A 104 7.81 -0.91 -4.90
CA GLN A 104 8.55 -0.44 -3.74
C GLN A 104 7.84 -0.92 -2.49
N PHE A 105 8.60 -1.44 -1.54
CA PHE A 105 8.12 -1.85 -0.23
C PHE A 105 9.01 -1.24 0.84
N GLU A 106 8.37 -0.65 1.84
CA GLU A 106 9.03 -0.09 3.00
C GLU A 106 8.38 -0.65 4.27
N ALA A 107 9.20 -1.08 5.24
CA ALA A 107 8.74 -1.48 6.55
C ALA A 107 9.60 -0.83 7.63
N VAL A 108 8.92 -0.15 8.56
CA VAL A 108 9.51 0.35 9.80
C VAL A 108 8.78 -0.33 10.94
N SER A 109 9.52 -1.03 11.80
CA SER A 109 8.97 -1.75 12.95
C SER A 109 9.75 -1.42 14.21
N THR A 110 9.04 -1.35 15.32
CA THR A 110 9.60 -1.12 16.65
C THR A 110 9.09 -2.16 17.63
N ARG A 111 9.86 -2.34 18.70
CA ARG A 111 9.47 -3.13 19.86
C ARG A 111 9.98 -2.43 21.12
N GLU A 112 9.07 -2.16 22.04
CA GLU A 112 9.27 -1.28 23.18
C GLU A 112 9.97 0.02 22.74
N GLN A 113 11.20 0.25 23.22
CA GLN A 113 11.99 1.45 22.94
C GLN A 113 13.00 1.26 21.79
N THR A 114 12.94 0.12 21.09
CA THR A 114 13.93 -0.28 20.09
C THR A 114 13.32 -0.33 18.70
N ILE A 115 14.03 0.19 17.71
CA ILE A 115 13.72 -0.05 16.30
C ILE A 115 14.22 -1.45 15.96
N THR A 116 13.32 -2.33 15.51
CA THR A 116 13.63 -3.73 15.21
C THR A 116 13.78 -4.00 13.71
N GLN A 117 13.20 -3.15 12.87
CA GLN A 117 13.28 -3.30 11.42
C GLN A 117 13.25 -1.94 10.73
N ILE A 118 14.18 -1.75 9.80
CA ILE A 118 14.11 -0.76 8.73
C ILE A 118 14.40 -1.54 7.46
N GLN A 119 13.41 -1.65 6.59
CA GLN A 119 13.53 -2.36 5.32
C GLN A 119 13.01 -1.47 4.20
N ASN A 120 13.76 -1.42 3.11
CA ASN A 120 13.33 -0.84 1.85
C ASN A 120 13.77 -1.77 0.73
N THR A 121 12.82 -2.17 -0.11
CA THR A 121 13.08 -3.03 -1.28
C THR A 121 12.40 -2.45 -2.50
N ASP A 122 13.10 -2.49 -3.63
CA ASP A 122 12.59 -2.11 -4.94
C ASP A 122 12.72 -3.34 -5.86
N SER A 123 11.65 -3.66 -6.58
CA SER A 123 11.59 -4.76 -7.53
C SER A 123 11.02 -4.26 -8.84
N PHE A 124 11.65 -4.63 -9.95
CA PHE A 124 11.28 -4.14 -11.28
C PHE A 124 11.38 -5.26 -12.31
N GLY A 125 10.36 -5.40 -13.16
CA GLY A 125 10.37 -6.43 -14.18
C GLY A 125 9.19 -6.35 -15.13
N ILE A 126 9.25 -7.21 -16.15
CA ILE A 126 8.23 -7.38 -17.18
C ILE A 126 7.78 -8.83 -17.22
N ASN A 127 6.49 -9.03 -17.41
CA ASN A 127 5.90 -10.35 -17.63
C ASN A 127 4.90 -10.33 -18.78
N LEU A 128 4.65 -11.50 -19.35
CA LEU A 128 3.65 -11.72 -20.39
C LEU A 128 2.90 -13.04 -20.13
N ARG A 129 1.58 -12.99 -20.26
CA ARG A 129 0.71 -14.15 -20.42
C ARG A 129 0.29 -14.25 -21.88
N ALA A 130 0.32 -15.47 -22.44
CA ALA A 130 -0.13 -15.76 -23.80
C ALA A 130 -1.17 -16.88 -23.79
N LEU A 131 -2.17 -16.76 -24.66
CA LEU A 131 -3.21 -17.76 -24.89
C LEU A 131 -3.06 -18.33 -26.31
N VAL A 132 -2.86 -19.66 -26.40
CA VAL A 132 -2.78 -20.39 -27.67
C VAL A 132 -3.80 -21.52 -27.66
N GLY A 133 -4.76 -21.48 -28.58
CA GLY A 133 -5.91 -22.38 -28.55
C GLY A 133 -6.79 -22.06 -27.33
N GLY A 134 -6.74 -22.91 -26.31
CA GLY A 134 -7.38 -22.65 -25.01
C GLY A 134 -6.43 -22.63 -23.82
N SER A 135 -5.13 -22.86 -24.02
CA SER A 135 -4.18 -23.01 -22.91
C SER A 135 -3.28 -21.78 -22.74
N TRP A 136 -2.99 -21.49 -21.48
CA TRP A 136 -2.15 -20.37 -21.08
C TRP A 136 -0.68 -20.74 -20.97
N GLY A 137 0.18 -19.77 -21.27
CA GLY A 137 1.59 -19.76 -20.93
C GLY A 137 1.96 -18.43 -20.29
N PHE A 138 3.03 -18.43 -19.50
CA PHE A 138 3.49 -17.27 -18.74
C PHE A 138 5.01 -17.24 -18.68
N ALA A 139 5.61 -16.10 -18.95
CA ALA A 139 7.03 -15.87 -18.74
C ALA A 139 7.27 -14.47 -18.15
N ALA A 140 8.43 -14.29 -17.50
CA ALA A 140 8.82 -13.04 -16.88
C ALA A 140 10.34 -12.86 -16.88
N THR A 141 10.79 -11.61 -16.91
CA THR A 141 12.22 -11.25 -16.82
C THR A 141 12.39 -9.90 -16.12
N GLN A 142 13.54 -9.73 -15.46
CA GLN A 142 14.01 -8.44 -14.92
C GLN A 142 15.02 -7.74 -15.85
N VAL A 143 15.32 -8.35 -17.02
CA VAL A 143 16.23 -7.80 -18.02
C VAL A 143 15.41 -7.08 -19.08
N LEU A 144 15.34 -5.75 -18.98
CA LEU A 144 14.54 -4.90 -19.88
C LEU A 144 15.34 -4.50 -21.14
N THR A 145 15.69 -5.48 -21.96
CA THR A 145 16.25 -5.27 -23.30
C THR A 145 15.29 -5.82 -24.36
N ARG A 146 15.32 -5.27 -25.58
CA ARG A 146 14.46 -5.74 -26.68
C ARG A 146 14.60 -7.26 -26.90
N ASP A 147 15.83 -7.77 -26.89
CA ASP A 147 16.11 -9.20 -27.10
C ASP A 147 15.57 -10.07 -25.96
N SER A 148 15.79 -9.67 -24.70
CA SER A 148 15.30 -10.45 -23.56
C SER A 148 13.77 -10.45 -23.49
N VAL A 149 13.14 -9.31 -23.81
CA VAL A 149 11.68 -9.18 -23.86
C VAL A 149 11.09 -10.03 -24.99
N ALA A 150 11.68 -9.98 -26.19
CA ALA A 150 11.25 -10.81 -27.30
C ALA A 150 11.42 -12.31 -27.02
N ALA A 151 12.53 -12.71 -26.39
CA ALA A 151 12.75 -14.09 -25.97
C ALA A 151 11.70 -14.54 -24.94
N MET A 152 11.45 -13.73 -23.92
CA MET A 152 10.43 -13.97 -22.87
C MET A 152 9.03 -14.12 -23.48
N ALA A 153 8.65 -13.25 -24.43
CA ALA A 153 7.36 -13.35 -25.10
C ALA A 153 7.22 -14.66 -25.90
N ARG A 154 8.25 -15.06 -26.67
CA ARG A 154 8.26 -16.35 -27.40
C ARG A 154 8.20 -17.55 -26.46
N GLU A 155 8.85 -17.46 -25.30
CA GLU A 155 8.83 -18.50 -24.28
C GLU A 155 7.41 -18.71 -23.73
N ALA A 156 6.70 -17.63 -23.41
CA ALA A 156 5.30 -17.68 -22.96
C ALA A 156 4.41 -18.36 -24.00
N VAL A 157 4.56 -18.04 -25.29
CA VAL A 157 3.80 -18.66 -26.39
C VAL A 157 4.17 -20.13 -26.58
N THR A 158 5.46 -20.48 -26.44
CA THR A 158 5.93 -21.86 -26.51
C THR A 158 5.31 -22.71 -25.39
N MET A 159 5.27 -22.18 -24.16
CA MET A 159 4.62 -22.85 -23.03
C MET A 159 3.11 -23.00 -23.25
N ALA A 160 2.43 -21.97 -23.74
CA ALA A 160 1.00 -22.03 -24.07
C ALA A 160 0.72 -23.12 -25.12
N SER A 161 1.54 -23.17 -26.17
CA SER A 161 1.42 -24.14 -27.27
C SER A 161 1.67 -25.57 -26.81
N ALA A 162 2.68 -25.79 -25.96
CA ALA A 162 2.96 -27.09 -25.37
C ALA A 162 1.83 -27.55 -24.44
N ASN A 163 1.27 -26.64 -23.62
CA ASN A 163 0.13 -26.95 -22.78
C ASN A 163 -1.11 -27.32 -23.61
N ASN A 164 -1.36 -26.59 -24.71
CA ASN A 164 -2.48 -26.86 -25.60
C ASN A 164 -2.31 -28.17 -26.39
N SER A 165 -1.09 -28.62 -26.67
CA SER A 165 -0.86 -29.89 -27.37
C SER A 165 -1.10 -31.11 -26.48
N VAL A 166 -0.82 -31.00 -25.18
CA VAL A 166 -1.06 -32.06 -24.19
C VAL A 166 -2.54 -32.17 -23.85
N ALA A 167 -3.21 -31.05 -23.62
CA ALA A 167 -4.62 -30.99 -23.25
C ALA A 167 -5.30 -29.85 -24.04
N PRO A 168 -5.72 -30.12 -25.29
CA PRO A 168 -6.42 -29.13 -26.09
C PRO A 168 -7.68 -28.66 -25.38
N SER A 169 -7.84 -27.34 -25.29
CA SER A 169 -9.03 -26.72 -24.71
C SER A 169 -9.52 -25.58 -25.59
N GLN A 170 -10.74 -25.13 -25.34
CA GLN A 170 -11.29 -23.90 -25.91
C GLN A 170 -11.52 -22.94 -24.77
N THR A 171 -10.88 -21.77 -24.85
CA THR A 171 -11.09 -20.67 -23.90
C THR A 171 -11.74 -19.53 -24.63
N THR A 172 -12.95 -19.17 -24.22
CA THR A 172 -13.65 -17.98 -24.71
C THR A 172 -13.36 -16.84 -23.74
N MET A 173 -12.77 -15.76 -24.25
CA MET A 173 -12.54 -14.55 -23.48
C MET A 173 -13.87 -13.82 -23.23
N ALA A 174 -14.05 -13.33 -22.01
CA ALA A 174 -15.18 -12.46 -21.71
C ALA A 174 -15.00 -11.12 -22.43
N PRO A 175 -16.07 -10.51 -22.97
CA PRO A 175 -15.97 -9.19 -23.57
C PRO A 175 -15.58 -8.17 -22.49
N VAL A 176 -14.59 -7.33 -22.81
CA VAL A 176 -14.11 -6.25 -21.95
C VAL A 176 -14.02 -4.94 -22.75
N ASP A 177 -14.17 -3.82 -22.06
CA ASP A 177 -13.90 -2.52 -22.66
C ASP A 177 -12.40 -2.35 -22.94
N ILE A 178 -12.07 -1.71 -24.05
CA ILE A 178 -10.70 -1.44 -24.47
C ILE A 178 -10.30 -0.04 -24.02
N PHE A 179 -9.19 0.06 -23.27
CA PHE A 179 -8.69 1.31 -22.73
C PHE A 179 -7.29 1.62 -23.31
N PRO A 180 -7.18 2.29 -24.48
CA PRO A 180 -5.91 2.44 -25.20
C PRO A 180 -4.93 3.45 -24.58
N ASP A 181 -5.39 4.25 -23.62
CA ASP A 181 -4.56 5.21 -22.88
C ASP A 181 -5.25 5.59 -21.56
N ALA A 182 -5.31 4.63 -20.63
CA ALA A 182 -5.90 4.86 -19.32
C ALA A 182 -4.84 5.08 -18.25
N ASN A 183 -5.12 6.02 -17.34
CA ASN A 183 -4.27 6.35 -16.21
C ASN A 183 -5.09 6.30 -14.93
N TRP A 184 -4.56 5.63 -13.90
CA TRP A 184 -5.20 5.56 -12.59
C TRP A 184 -4.17 5.60 -11.47
N VAL A 185 -4.51 6.27 -10.37
CA VAL A 185 -3.67 6.35 -9.18
C VAL A 185 -4.58 6.18 -7.96
N THR A 186 -4.13 5.42 -6.95
CA THR A 186 -4.80 5.35 -5.65
C THR A 186 -5.06 6.77 -5.15
N PRO A 187 -6.30 7.18 -4.84
CA PRO A 187 -6.53 8.50 -4.27
C PRO A 187 -5.80 8.67 -2.93
N HIS A 188 -4.91 9.66 -2.86
CA HIS A 188 -4.12 9.97 -1.67
C HIS A 188 -3.71 11.45 -1.65
N SER A 189 -3.29 11.96 -0.49
CA SER A 189 -2.78 13.32 -0.32
C SER A 189 -1.33 13.37 0.11
N VAL A 190 -0.83 12.33 0.77
CA VAL A 190 0.53 12.25 1.30
C VAL A 190 1.13 10.91 0.87
N ASP A 191 2.16 10.96 0.03
CA ASP A 191 2.88 9.75 -0.39
C ASP A 191 3.71 9.22 0.80
N PRO A 192 3.48 7.97 1.26
CA PRO A 192 4.21 7.44 2.40
C PRO A 192 5.72 7.32 2.15
N PHE A 193 6.17 7.22 0.90
CA PHE A 193 7.60 7.13 0.57
C PHE A 193 8.32 8.48 0.61
N LEU A 194 7.58 9.59 0.75
CA LEU A 194 8.16 10.93 0.95
C LEU A 194 8.31 11.29 2.43
N ILE A 195 7.71 10.50 3.33
CA ILE A 195 7.84 10.69 4.78
C ILE A 195 9.16 10.07 5.26
N ALA A 196 9.93 10.84 6.02
CA ALA A 196 11.22 10.40 6.55
C ALA A 196 11.05 9.14 7.42
N ILE A 197 12.03 8.25 7.37
CA ILE A 197 12.03 7.02 8.17
C ILE A 197 12.07 7.37 9.66
N GLU A 198 12.77 8.45 10.00
CA GLU A 198 12.89 9.00 11.35
C GLU A 198 11.52 9.41 11.91
N ASP A 199 10.70 10.12 11.13
CA ASP A 199 9.37 10.55 11.56
C ASP A 199 8.46 9.34 11.82
N LYS A 200 8.53 8.32 10.95
CA LYS A 200 7.80 7.06 11.13
C LYS A 200 8.28 6.34 12.40
N ALA A 201 9.59 6.20 12.59
CA ALA A 201 10.16 5.53 13.75
C ALA A 201 9.81 6.26 15.06
N SER A 202 9.88 7.60 15.07
CA SER A 202 9.50 8.42 16.21
C SER A 202 8.02 8.26 16.57
N LEU A 203 7.12 8.24 15.58
CA LEU A 203 5.71 7.93 15.80
C LEU A 203 5.54 6.56 16.47
N LEU A 204 6.16 5.51 15.91
CA LEU A 204 6.06 4.15 16.43
C LEU A 204 6.61 4.01 17.85
N LEU A 205 7.73 4.66 18.17
CA LEU A 205 8.28 4.68 19.52
C LEU A 205 7.35 5.40 20.50
N SER A 206 6.71 6.51 20.08
CA SER A 206 5.74 7.23 20.92
C SER A 206 4.50 6.39 21.24
N ILE A 207 4.01 5.59 20.27
CA ILE A 207 2.90 4.66 20.46
C ILE A 207 3.27 3.63 21.54
N ASN A 208 4.46 3.04 21.42
CA ASN A 208 4.91 2.03 22.38
C ASN A 208 5.12 2.62 23.77
N GLU A 209 5.71 3.81 23.86
CA GLU A 209 5.92 4.52 25.13
C GLU A 209 4.59 4.76 25.85
N GLU A 210 3.58 5.27 25.13
CA GLU A 210 2.26 5.52 25.71
C GLU A 210 1.62 4.22 26.22
N ALA A 211 1.67 3.14 25.44
CA ALA A 211 1.12 1.86 25.86
C ALA A 211 1.82 1.28 27.10
N LEU A 212 3.14 1.44 27.22
CA LEU A 212 3.94 0.92 28.34
C LEU A 212 3.72 1.68 29.65
N ARG A 213 3.03 2.82 29.65
CA ARG A 213 2.62 3.53 30.88
C ARG A 213 1.49 2.81 31.62
N VAL A 214 0.74 1.96 30.93
CA VAL A 214 -0.36 1.20 31.54
C VAL A 214 0.20 0.05 32.37
N ASN A 215 -0.34 -0.11 33.57
CA ASN A 215 0.03 -1.21 34.46
C ASN A 215 -0.13 -2.57 33.76
N ASN A 216 0.79 -3.47 34.08
CA ASN A 216 0.83 -4.85 33.59
C ASN A 216 1.11 -5.01 32.09
N VAL A 217 1.13 -3.95 31.29
CA VAL A 217 1.67 -4.00 29.93
C VAL A 217 3.19 -4.08 29.98
N ARG A 218 3.76 -5.05 29.26
CA ARG A 218 5.20 -5.36 29.29
C ARG A 218 5.82 -5.47 27.92
N TYR A 219 5.01 -5.78 26.91
CA TYR A 219 5.44 -5.80 25.52
C TYR A 219 4.56 -4.89 24.69
N ALA A 220 5.19 -4.07 23.87
CA ALA A 220 4.53 -3.21 22.90
C ALA A 220 5.30 -3.27 21.60
N SER A 221 4.63 -3.55 20.50
CA SER A 221 5.24 -3.49 19.17
C SER A 221 4.33 -2.72 18.24
N SER A 222 4.94 -1.93 17.36
CA SER A 222 4.21 -1.20 16.35
C SER A 222 4.99 -1.19 15.04
N SER A 223 4.28 -1.10 13.93
CA SER A 223 4.89 -1.05 12.61
C SER A 223 4.05 -0.25 11.63
N ILE A 224 4.72 0.26 10.59
CA ILE A 224 4.09 0.79 9.39
C ILE A 224 4.74 0.08 8.20
N LEU A 225 3.91 -0.57 7.40
CA LEU A 225 4.30 -1.17 6.12
C LEU A 225 3.67 -0.34 5.00
N SER A 226 4.46 0.02 3.99
CA SER A 226 4.00 0.78 2.82
C SER A 226 4.39 0.05 1.55
N VAL A 227 3.48 -0.02 0.58
CA VAL A 227 3.71 -0.57 -0.75
C VAL A 227 3.31 0.47 -1.78
N LYS A 228 4.19 0.73 -2.74
CA LYS A 228 3.88 1.45 -3.97
C LYS A 228 4.13 0.53 -5.15
N GLU A 229 3.08 0.24 -5.91
CA GLU A 229 3.17 -0.54 -7.15
C GLU A 229 2.84 0.39 -8.32
N GLU A 230 3.81 0.59 -9.21
CA GLU A 230 3.63 1.23 -10.50
C GLU A 230 3.55 0.15 -11.55
N ARG A 231 2.49 0.18 -12.35
CA ARG A 231 2.18 -0.88 -13.30
C ARG A 231 1.71 -0.28 -14.62
N MET A 232 2.43 -0.60 -15.68
CA MET A 232 1.96 -0.41 -17.04
C MET A 232 1.55 -1.76 -17.61
N SER A 233 0.30 -1.88 -18.06
CA SER A 233 -0.25 -3.12 -18.62
C SER A 233 -0.71 -2.89 -20.05
N ALA A 234 -0.45 -3.85 -20.94
CA ALA A 234 -0.95 -3.84 -22.31
C ALA A 234 -1.65 -5.17 -22.65
N THR A 235 -2.65 -5.12 -23.52
CA THR A 235 -3.31 -6.31 -24.07
C THR A 235 -3.24 -6.32 -25.58
N SER A 236 -3.27 -7.51 -26.19
CA SER A 236 -3.33 -7.69 -27.64
C SER A 236 -4.60 -7.10 -28.27
N GLU A 237 -5.65 -6.91 -27.47
CA GLU A 237 -6.90 -6.24 -27.89
C GLU A 237 -6.77 -4.70 -27.93
N GLY A 238 -5.63 -4.15 -27.48
CA GLY A 238 -5.31 -2.73 -27.62
C GLY A 238 -5.49 -1.91 -26.35
N SER A 239 -5.71 -2.53 -25.19
CA SER A 239 -5.65 -1.77 -23.93
C SER A 239 -4.20 -1.44 -23.59
N LEU A 240 -3.98 -0.22 -23.09
CA LEU A 240 -2.74 0.24 -22.48
C LEU A 240 -3.10 1.09 -21.26
N ILE A 241 -2.76 0.60 -20.07
CA ILE A 241 -3.21 1.16 -18.80
C ILE A 241 -2.00 1.37 -17.90
N ASN A 242 -1.81 2.59 -17.43
CA ASN A 242 -0.83 2.93 -16.41
C ASN A 242 -1.53 3.12 -15.06
N GLN A 243 -1.01 2.45 -14.03
CA GLN A 243 -1.64 2.39 -12.72
C GLN A 243 -0.60 2.57 -11.62
N THR A 244 -0.92 3.38 -10.61
CA THR A 244 -0.11 3.49 -9.40
C THR A 244 -0.97 3.11 -8.19
N PHE A 245 -0.65 1.99 -7.56
CA PHE A 245 -1.31 1.53 -6.35
C PHE A 245 -0.46 1.87 -5.13
N LEU A 246 -1.01 2.66 -4.23
CA LEU A 246 -0.50 2.82 -2.87
C LEU A 246 -1.31 1.97 -1.90
N ARG A 247 -0.60 1.27 -1.02
CA ARG A 247 -1.17 0.54 0.12
C ARG A 247 -0.33 0.83 1.36
N ILE A 248 -1.00 0.97 2.49
CA ILE A 248 -0.35 1.19 3.79
C ILE A 248 -1.01 0.31 4.85
N SER A 249 -0.21 -0.19 5.77
CA SER A 249 -0.65 -1.09 6.84
C SER A 249 0.07 -0.72 8.14
N PRO A 250 -0.54 0.10 9.01
CA PRO A 250 -0.08 0.24 10.38
C PRO A 250 -0.50 -0.98 11.20
N ALA A 251 0.29 -1.33 12.21
CA ALA A 251 -0.08 -2.32 13.21
C ALA A 251 0.43 -1.90 14.58
N VAL A 252 -0.32 -2.24 15.63
CA VAL A 252 0.09 -2.11 17.03
C VAL A 252 -0.36 -3.37 17.76
N ASN A 253 0.53 -3.98 18.53
CA ASN A 253 0.24 -5.15 19.36
C ASN A 253 0.81 -4.93 20.76
N LEU A 254 -0.06 -5.08 21.76
CA LEU A 254 0.23 -4.76 23.16
C LEU A 254 -0.08 -5.99 24.00
N THR A 255 0.86 -6.42 24.83
CA THR A 255 0.71 -7.60 25.69
C THR A 255 0.84 -7.22 27.15
N ALA A 256 -0.20 -7.54 27.91
CA ALA A 256 -0.23 -7.50 29.34
C ALA A 256 0.17 -8.85 29.96
N ILE A 257 0.81 -8.81 31.11
CA ILE A 257 1.23 -9.98 31.90
C ILE A 257 0.64 -9.84 33.29
N SER A 258 0.08 -10.91 33.84
CA SER A 258 -0.41 -10.94 35.22
C SER A 258 0.72 -10.69 36.23
N ASP A 259 0.37 -10.21 37.43
CA ASP A 259 1.36 -9.90 38.48
C ASP A 259 2.21 -11.12 38.89
N ASP A 260 1.62 -12.32 38.80
CA ASP A 260 2.28 -13.59 39.09
C ASP A 260 3.03 -14.19 37.88
N GLY A 261 2.98 -13.54 36.72
CA GLY A 261 3.66 -13.94 35.49
C GLY A 261 3.09 -15.19 34.80
N ARG A 262 1.90 -15.65 35.18
CA ARG A 262 1.30 -16.91 34.68
C ARG A 262 0.32 -16.72 33.52
N ASP A 263 -0.25 -15.54 33.36
CA ASP A 263 -1.17 -15.22 32.25
C ASP A 263 -0.63 -14.07 31.38
N PHE A 264 -0.90 -14.18 30.08
CA PHE A 264 -0.42 -13.27 29.04
C PHE A 264 -1.58 -12.96 28.10
N GLN A 265 -1.93 -11.68 27.98
CA GLN A 265 -3.06 -11.26 27.17
C GLN A 265 -2.65 -10.18 26.19
N THR A 266 -2.86 -10.44 24.90
CA THR A 266 -2.54 -9.49 23.83
C THR A 266 -3.79 -8.82 23.30
N ARG A 267 -3.66 -7.53 22.98
CA ARG A 267 -4.64 -6.72 22.25
C ARG A 267 -3.93 -6.03 21.08
N SER A 268 -4.47 -6.22 19.88
CA SER A 268 -4.01 -5.49 18.69
C SER A 268 -4.82 -4.22 18.49
N ALA A 269 -4.28 -3.22 17.80
CA ALA A 269 -5.07 -2.07 17.35
C ALA A 269 -6.18 -2.50 16.39
N VAL A 270 -7.29 -1.75 16.36
CA VAL A 270 -8.39 -1.96 15.42
C VAL A 270 -8.17 -1.06 14.21
N VAL A 271 -7.16 -1.40 13.40
CA VAL A 271 -6.74 -0.63 12.23
C VAL A 271 -6.46 -1.58 11.07
N GLU A 272 -7.14 -1.35 9.95
CA GLU A 272 -7.02 -2.22 8.78
C GLU A 272 -6.01 -1.68 7.76
N PRO A 273 -5.35 -2.54 6.98
CA PRO A 273 -4.60 -2.12 5.80
C PRO A 273 -5.52 -1.37 4.81
N ALA A 274 -5.01 -0.31 4.19
CA ALA A 274 -5.80 0.54 3.30
C ALA A 274 -5.07 0.90 2.01
N GLY A 275 -5.83 1.01 0.91
CA GLY A 275 -5.40 1.64 -0.33
C GLY A 275 -5.44 3.17 -0.21
N ARG A 276 -4.52 3.74 0.57
CA ARG A 276 -4.42 5.16 0.92
C ARG A 276 -2.96 5.60 1.07
N GLY A 277 -2.73 6.90 1.14
CA GLY A 277 -1.44 7.47 1.50
C GLY A 277 -1.23 7.55 3.02
N TYR A 278 -0.17 8.25 3.42
CA TYR A 278 0.21 8.42 4.83
C TYR A 278 -0.83 9.23 5.64
N GLU A 279 -1.69 10.01 4.96
CA GLU A 279 -2.82 10.67 5.63
C GLU A 279 -3.72 9.70 6.40
N TYR A 280 -3.76 8.43 5.99
CA TYR A 280 -4.49 7.40 6.70
C TYR A 280 -3.90 7.16 8.08
N VAL A 281 -2.57 7.00 8.19
CA VAL A 281 -1.88 6.81 9.48
C VAL A 281 -2.06 8.04 10.37
N MET A 282 -1.99 9.23 9.79
CA MET A 282 -2.22 10.49 10.54
C MET A 282 -3.63 10.55 11.12
N GLY A 283 -4.65 10.16 10.36
CA GLY A 283 -6.05 10.20 10.79
C GLY A 283 -6.45 9.11 11.79
N LEU A 284 -5.61 8.10 12.03
CA LEU A 284 -5.90 7.00 12.96
C LEU A 284 -5.61 7.35 14.43
N GLU A 285 -4.88 8.45 14.70
CA GLU A 285 -4.53 8.88 16.06
C GLU A 285 -3.94 7.72 16.90
N LEU A 286 -2.99 6.98 16.31
CA LEU A 286 -2.46 5.73 16.87
C LEU A 286 -1.90 5.91 18.29
N THR A 287 -1.13 6.97 18.52
CA THR A 287 -0.58 7.28 19.85
C THR A 287 -1.69 7.61 20.84
N GLY A 288 -2.70 8.39 20.44
CA GLY A 288 -3.84 8.74 21.30
C GLY A 288 -4.71 7.55 21.69
N ASN A 289 -4.75 6.49 20.87
CA ASN A 289 -5.48 5.26 21.17
C ASN A 289 -4.64 4.21 21.92
N ALA A 290 -3.31 4.34 21.97
CA ALA A 290 -2.42 3.33 22.50
C ALA A 290 -2.69 2.98 23.97
N GLY A 291 -2.91 3.99 24.82
CA GLY A 291 -3.25 3.81 26.24
C GLY A 291 -4.55 3.02 26.42
N ARG A 292 -5.60 3.33 25.65
CA ARG A 292 -6.86 2.58 25.69
C ARG A 292 -6.69 1.12 25.28
N TRP A 293 -5.96 0.84 24.19
CA TRP A 293 -5.71 -0.54 23.77
C TRP A 293 -4.84 -1.31 24.78
N ALA A 294 -3.92 -0.62 25.45
CA ALA A 294 -3.11 -1.17 26.53
C ALA A 294 -3.98 -1.53 27.76
N GLU A 295 -4.90 -0.64 28.17
CA GLU A 295 -5.88 -0.92 29.23
C GLU A 295 -6.77 -2.11 28.87
N GLU A 296 -7.24 -2.18 27.61
CA GLU A 296 -7.99 -3.33 27.09
C GLU A 296 -7.18 -4.64 27.17
N ALA A 297 -5.88 -4.62 26.89
CA ALA A 297 -5.01 -5.77 27.08
C ALA A 297 -4.93 -6.20 28.55
N ALA A 298 -4.77 -5.24 29.47
CA ALA A 298 -4.70 -5.51 30.90
C ALA A 298 -6.03 -6.06 31.46
N MET A 299 -7.17 -5.52 31.03
CA MET A 299 -8.50 -6.01 31.44
C MET A 299 -8.71 -7.48 31.08
N LYS A 300 -8.15 -7.96 29.97
CA LYS A 300 -8.27 -9.37 29.56
C LYS A 300 -7.67 -10.34 30.58
N LEU A 301 -6.70 -9.92 31.39
CA LEU A 301 -6.11 -10.76 32.46
C LEU A 301 -7.13 -11.10 33.56
N HIS A 302 -8.22 -10.35 33.63
CA HIS A 302 -9.28 -10.52 34.63
C HIS A 302 -10.59 -11.03 34.01
N ALA A 303 -10.58 -11.36 32.71
CA ALA A 303 -11.76 -11.88 32.04
C ALA A 303 -12.16 -13.24 32.61
N ALA A 304 -13.42 -13.38 32.99
CA ALA A 304 -13.96 -14.66 33.44
C ALA A 304 -14.00 -15.67 32.27
N PRO A 305 -13.77 -16.97 32.54
CA PRO A 305 -14.03 -17.99 31.56
C PRO A 305 -15.52 -18.00 31.17
N ILE A 306 -15.80 -18.39 29.94
CA ILE A 306 -17.18 -18.54 29.45
C ILE A 306 -17.65 -19.99 29.62
N GLU A 307 -18.89 -20.17 30.07
CA GLU A 307 -19.52 -21.49 30.10
C GLU A 307 -20.00 -21.90 28.69
N PRO A 308 -19.65 -23.11 28.21
CA PRO A 308 -20.12 -23.60 26.92
C PRO A 308 -21.66 -23.62 26.84
N GLY A 309 -22.22 -23.03 25.79
CA GLY A 309 -23.68 -22.95 25.65
C GLY A 309 -24.12 -22.12 24.45
N LYS A 310 -25.43 -21.89 24.36
CA LYS A 310 -26.02 -21.01 23.36
C LYS A 310 -26.03 -19.58 23.90
N TRP A 311 -25.39 -18.67 23.15
CA TRP A 311 -25.26 -17.26 23.48
C TRP A 311 -25.64 -16.41 22.27
N ASP A 312 -26.11 -15.19 22.51
CA ASP A 312 -26.22 -14.19 21.46
C ASP A 312 -24.84 -13.58 21.20
N LEU A 313 -24.41 -13.59 19.93
CA LEU A 313 -23.12 -13.06 19.51
C LEU A 313 -23.31 -11.66 18.93
N VAL A 314 -22.75 -10.65 19.60
CA VAL A 314 -22.69 -9.28 19.08
C VAL A 314 -21.31 -9.05 18.48
N LEU A 315 -21.26 -8.82 17.16
CA LEU A 315 -20.02 -8.53 16.45
C LEU A 315 -19.80 -7.04 16.34
N HIS A 316 -18.63 -6.58 16.80
CA HIS A 316 -18.18 -5.22 16.51
C HIS A 316 -17.94 -5.09 15.00
N PRO A 317 -18.26 -3.94 14.34
CA PRO A 317 -18.10 -3.76 12.90
C PRO A 317 -16.71 -4.06 12.33
N SER A 318 -15.68 -4.04 13.16
CA SER A 318 -14.33 -4.48 12.77
C SER A 318 -14.18 -5.99 12.55
N ASN A 319 -15.26 -6.77 12.65
CA ASN A 319 -15.28 -8.22 12.38
C ASN A 319 -16.10 -8.56 11.11
N LEU A 320 -16.42 -7.56 10.29
CA LEU A 320 -17.24 -7.69 9.07
C LEU A 320 -16.44 -7.32 7.83
#